data_AF-A0A4R7T100-F1
#
_entry.id   AF-A0A4R7T100-F1
#
_cell.length_a   1.000
_cell.length_b   1.000
_cell.length_c   1.000
_cell.angle_alpha   90.00
_cell.angle_beta   90.00
_cell.angle_gamma   90.00
#
_symmetry.space_group_name_H-M   'P 1'
#
loop_
_entity.id
_entity.type
_entity.pdbx_description
1 polymer ?
#
loop_
_entity_poly.entity_id
_entity_poly.type
_entity_poly.pdbx_seq_one_letter_code
_entity_poly.pdbx_strand_id
1 'polypeptide(L)'
;MAEVEVPRMRRDVMDSLAVLADREYQERAWVRKEGFKLGQHDDFDYHVHVLYDDTEVLRDPKAAIGSVLLPGDEADRLEALGEVLDRLLEEHGDVDDIAYLRDPRWPEVVRLAGLALAAMVRE
;
A
#
# COMPACT_ATOMS: atom_id res chain seq x y z
N MET A 1 -15.53 12.53 16.10
CA MET A 1 -14.53 12.10 15.10
C MET A 1 -13.52 11.27 15.86
N ALA A 2 -13.38 10.01 15.50
CA ALA A 2 -12.32 9.19 16.08
C ALA A 2 -10.98 9.72 15.54
N GLU A 3 -10.06 10.02 16.44
CA GLU A 3 -8.72 10.52 16.11
C GLU A 3 -7.72 9.39 16.38
N VAL A 4 -6.76 9.22 15.48
CA VAL A 4 -5.67 8.25 15.63
C VAL A 4 -4.48 8.94 16.31
N GLU A 5 -3.67 8.19 17.05
CA GLU A 5 -2.53 8.75 17.79
C GLU A 5 -1.45 9.32 16.86
N VAL A 6 -1.28 8.76 15.65
CA VAL A 6 -0.25 9.15 14.70
C VAL A 6 -0.82 9.53 13.32
N PRO A 7 -1.46 10.72 13.19
CA PRO A 7 -2.10 11.14 11.94
C PRO A 7 -1.16 11.26 10.74
N ARG A 8 0.15 11.45 10.99
CA ARG A 8 1.17 11.48 9.92
C ARG A 8 1.31 10.10 9.27
N MET A 9 1.51 9.05 10.06
CA MET A 9 1.61 7.68 9.55
C MET A 9 0.33 7.24 8.87
N ARG A 10 -0.83 7.66 9.39
CA ARG A 10 -2.11 7.40 8.71
C ARG A 10 -2.14 7.97 7.29
N ARG A 11 -1.62 9.19 7.09
CA ARG A 11 -1.49 9.78 5.74
C ARG A 11 -0.50 9.01 4.87
N ASP A 12 0.66 8.62 5.41
CA ASP A 12 1.66 7.85 4.66
C ASP A 12 1.07 6.50 4.15
N VAL A 13 0.27 5.82 4.97
CA VAL A 13 -0.50 4.63 4.58
C VAL A 13 -1.49 4.96 3.47
N MET A 14 -2.30 6.01 3.63
CA MET A 14 -3.28 6.41 2.61
C MET A 14 -2.63 6.76 1.27
N ASP A 15 -1.51 7.47 1.29
CA ASP A 15 -0.76 7.83 0.09
C ASP A 15 -0.21 6.56 -0.60
N SER A 16 0.31 5.62 0.18
CA SER A 16 0.78 4.33 -0.37
C SER A 16 -0.34 3.48 -0.94
N LEU A 17 -1.50 3.43 -0.29
CA LEU A 17 -2.68 2.75 -0.82
C LEU A 17 -3.21 3.43 -2.09
N ALA A 18 -3.15 4.76 -2.18
CA ALA A 18 -3.56 5.50 -3.37
C ALA A 18 -2.66 5.16 -4.58
N VAL A 19 -1.35 5.09 -4.36
CA VAL A 19 -0.42 4.64 -5.40
C VAL A 19 -0.68 3.18 -5.78
N LEU A 20 -0.87 2.28 -4.80
CA LEU A 20 -1.16 0.88 -5.07
C LEU A 20 -2.51 0.67 -5.79
N ALA A 21 -3.47 1.57 -5.60
CA ALA A 21 -4.78 1.55 -6.26
C ALA A 21 -4.77 2.11 -7.70
N ASP A 22 -3.69 2.77 -8.14
CA ASP A 22 -3.59 3.39 -9.46
C ASP A 22 -2.60 2.64 -10.36
N ARG A 23 -3.14 1.70 -11.14
CA ARG A 23 -2.36 0.91 -12.10
C ARG A 23 -1.68 1.77 -13.17
N GLU A 24 -2.35 2.83 -13.63
CA GLU A 24 -1.79 3.67 -14.68
C GLU A 24 -0.61 4.47 -14.13
N TYR A 25 -0.75 5.02 -12.93
CA TYR A 25 0.34 5.67 -12.21
C TYR A 25 1.53 4.74 -12.06
N GLN A 26 1.33 3.50 -11.59
CA GLN A 26 2.41 2.51 -11.42
C GLN A 26 3.19 2.29 -12.72
N GLU A 27 2.50 2.12 -13.85
CA GLU A 27 3.18 1.92 -15.13
C GLU A 27 3.99 3.16 -15.56
N ARG A 28 3.43 4.36 -15.37
CA ARG A 28 4.14 5.60 -15.72
C ARG A 28 5.32 5.86 -14.78
N ALA A 29 5.09 5.80 -13.47
CA ALA A 29 6.05 6.15 -12.43
C ALA A 29 7.13 5.07 -12.24
N TRP A 30 6.73 3.81 -12.11
CA TRP A 30 7.66 2.74 -11.72
C TRP A 30 8.35 2.11 -12.92
N VAL A 31 7.65 1.96 -14.06
CA VAL A 31 8.25 1.33 -15.25
C VAL A 31 8.85 2.35 -16.20
N ARG A 32 8.09 3.40 -16.55
CA ARG A 32 8.55 4.41 -17.52
C ARG A 32 9.36 5.53 -16.88
N LYS A 33 9.38 5.61 -15.53
CA LYS A 33 10.06 6.65 -14.74
C LYS A 33 9.62 8.07 -15.17
N GLU A 34 8.35 8.22 -15.53
CA GLU A 34 7.72 9.49 -15.94
C GLU A 34 7.23 10.28 -14.72
N GLY A 35 7.27 11.61 -14.80
CA GLY A 35 6.74 12.50 -13.76
C GLY A 35 7.74 12.94 -12.68
N PHE A 36 8.99 12.47 -12.75
CA PHE A 36 10.04 12.77 -11.78
C PHE A 36 11.19 13.57 -12.39
N LYS A 37 11.86 14.39 -11.58
CA LYS A 37 13.12 15.06 -11.99
C LYS A 37 14.26 14.05 -12.01
N LEU A 38 15.37 14.41 -12.66
CA LEU A 38 16.58 13.58 -12.68
C LEU A 38 17.02 13.20 -11.25
N GLY A 39 17.13 11.89 -10.99
CA GLY A 39 17.50 11.35 -9.68
C GLY A 39 16.34 11.13 -8.70
N GLN A 40 15.12 11.53 -9.07
CA GLN A 40 13.90 11.17 -8.33
C GLN A 40 13.20 10.02 -9.04
N HIS A 41 12.62 9.13 -8.26
CA HIS A 41 11.73 8.09 -8.72
C HIS A 41 10.82 7.69 -7.58
N ASP A 42 9.80 6.94 -7.94
CA ASP A 42 8.94 6.19 -7.05
C ASP A 42 9.00 4.73 -7.52
N ASP A 43 8.76 3.81 -6.61
CA ASP A 43 8.85 2.37 -6.85
C ASP A 43 7.98 1.59 -5.85
N PHE A 44 7.82 0.30 -6.11
CA PHE A 44 7.01 -0.55 -5.26
C PHE A 44 7.64 -0.76 -3.88
N ASP A 45 8.97 -0.87 -3.82
CA ASP A 45 9.74 -1.15 -2.61
C ASP A 45 9.52 -0.06 -1.53
N TYR A 46 9.52 1.21 -1.93
CA TYR A 46 9.20 2.33 -1.05
C TYR A 46 7.84 2.13 -0.35
N HIS A 47 6.81 1.76 -1.10
CA HIS A 47 5.47 1.56 -0.54
C HIS A 47 5.36 0.30 0.31
N VAL A 48 6.12 -0.75 -0.01
CA VAL A 48 6.25 -1.93 0.85
C VAL A 48 6.84 -1.53 2.20
N HIS A 49 7.94 -0.78 2.21
CA HIS A 49 8.55 -0.29 3.45
C HIS A 49 7.59 0.56 4.29
N VAL A 50 6.86 1.49 3.67
CA VAL A 50 5.86 2.29 4.40
C VAL A 50 4.82 1.40 5.08
N LEU A 51 4.30 0.40 4.37
CA LEU A 51 3.18 -0.42 4.84
C LEU A 51 3.59 -1.54 5.82
N TYR A 52 4.79 -2.09 5.70
CA TYR A 52 5.27 -3.20 6.53
C TYR A 52 6.20 -2.79 7.67
N ASP A 53 7.07 -1.79 7.45
CA ASP A 53 8.16 -1.47 8.37
C ASP A 53 7.93 -0.15 9.10
N ASP A 54 7.56 0.92 8.39
CA ASP A 54 7.43 2.25 9.01
C ASP A 54 6.14 2.38 9.83
N THR A 55 5.07 1.71 9.38
CA THR A 55 3.73 1.81 10.00
C THR A 55 3.21 0.48 10.53
N GLU A 56 3.84 -0.64 10.14
CA GLU A 56 3.49 -2.01 10.53
C GLU A 56 2.02 -2.41 10.26
N VAL A 57 1.27 -1.61 9.48
CA VAL A 57 -0.18 -1.81 9.29
C VAL A 57 -0.53 -3.06 8.49
N LEU A 58 0.40 -3.60 7.69
CA LEU A 58 0.23 -4.89 7.02
C LEU A 58 0.81 -6.06 7.82
N ARG A 59 1.69 -5.80 8.80
CA ARG A 59 2.26 -6.84 9.67
C ARG A 59 1.26 -7.30 10.74
N ASP A 60 0.60 -6.35 11.39
CA ASP A 60 -0.49 -6.61 12.32
C ASP A 60 -1.54 -5.49 12.24
N PRO A 61 -2.47 -5.55 11.26
CA PRO A 61 -3.49 -4.53 11.08
C PRO A 61 -4.35 -4.30 12.34
N LYS A 62 -4.57 -5.35 13.16
CA LYS A 62 -5.41 -5.26 14.35
C LYS A 62 -4.68 -4.52 15.48
N ALA A 63 -3.37 -4.70 15.62
CA ALA A 63 -2.56 -3.95 16.58
C ALA A 63 -2.43 -2.46 16.22
N ALA A 64 -2.59 -2.10 14.94
CA ALA A 64 -2.54 -0.70 14.48
C ALA A 64 -3.83 0.10 14.75
N ILE A 65 -4.89 -0.52 15.29
CA ILE A 65 -6.15 0.15 15.64
C ILE A 65 -5.93 1.10 16.82
N GLY A 66 -6.33 2.36 16.64
CA GLY A 66 -6.15 3.45 17.59
C GLY A 66 -4.89 4.27 17.32
N SER A 67 -3.81 3.65 16.83
CA SER A 67 -2.56 4.35 16.55
C SER A 67 -2.51 4.94 15.14
N VAL A 68 -2.81 4.13 14.12
CA VAL A 68 -2.80 4.51 12.69
C VAL A 68 -4.16 4.25 12.03
N LEU A 69 -4.84 3.18 12.43
CA LEU A 69 -6.13 2.76 11.91
C LEU A 69 -7.27 3.14 12.85
N LEU A 70 -8.44 3.38 12.27
CA LEU A 70 -9.67 3.57 13.04
C LEU A 70 -10.34 2.22 13.32
N PRO A 71 -11.08 2.09 14.44
CA PRO A 71 -11.95 0.94 14.65
C PRO A 71 -12.98 0.84 13.53
N GLY A 72 -13.22 -0.36 13.03
CA GLY A 72 -14.12 -0.60 11.91
C GLY A 72 -13.52 -1.63 10.96
N ASP A 73 -13.66 -1.38 9.67
CA ASP A 73 -13.30 -2.31 8.60
C ASP A 73 -12.03 -1.88 7.84
N GLU A 74 -11.20 -1.01 8.43
CA GLU A 74 -9.86 -0.67 7.91
C GLU A 74 -8.90 -1.85 8.07
N ALA A 75 -8.81 -2.40 9.29
CA ALA A 75 -7.91 -3.51 9.60
C ALA A 75 -8.21 -4.76 8.77
N ASP A 76 -9.48 -5.14 8.62
CA ASP A 76 -9.88 -6.31 7.83
C ASP A 76 -9.52 -6.17 6.34
N ARG A 77 -9.58 -4.94 5.80
CA ARG A 77 -9.22 -4.69 4.39
C ARG A 77 -7.72 -4.68 4.17
N LEU A 78 -6.97 -4.16 5.14
CA LEU A 78 -5.51 -4.22 5.13
C LEU A 78 -5.00 -5.65 5.32
N GLU A 79 -5.66 -6.46 6.16
CA GLU A 79 -5.38 -7.90 6.28
C GLU A 79 -5.53 -8.62 4.93
N ALA A 80 -6.64 -8.38 4.22
CA ALA A 80 -6.85 -8.95 2.88
C ALA A 80 -5.79 -8.50 1.85
N LEU A 81 -5.39 -7.23 1.88
CA LEU A 81 -4.31 -6.71 1.03
C LEU A 81 -2.96 -7.37 1.36
N GLY A 82 -2.63 -7.45 2.65
CA GLY A 82 -1.42 -8.06 3.18
C GLY A 82 -1.29 -9.51 2.75
N GLU A 83 -2.34 -10.31 2.84
CA GLU A 83 -2.31 -11.72 2.41
C GLU A 83 -1.90 -11.92 0.93
N VAL A 84 -2.30 -11.00 0.05
CA VAL A 84 -1.95 -11.08 -1.37
C VAL A 84 -0.51 -10.59 -1.59
N LEU A 85 -0.13 -9.50 -0.92
CA LEU A 85 1.22 -8.95 -1.00
C LEU A 85 2.26 -9.89 -0.41
N ASP A 86 2.01 -10.50 0.75
CA ASP A 86 2.91 -11.47 1.40
C ASP A 86 3.27 -12.60 0.45
N ARG A 87 2.28 -13.18 -0.24
CA ARG A 87 2.52 -14.27 -1.21
C ARG A 87 3.34 -13.79 -2.40
N LEU A 88 3.07 -12.59 -2.91
CA LEU A 88 3.84 -12.01 -4.02
C LEU A 88 5.29 -11.72 -3.60
N LEU A 89 5.49 -11.17 -2.41
CA LEU A 89 6.81 -10.86 -1.85
C LEU A 89 7.61 -12.15 -1.56
N GLU A 90 6.98 -13.17 -1.00
CA GLU A 90 7.61 -14.49 -0.78
C GLU A 90 8.00 -15.19 -2.08
N GLU A 91 7.16 -15.12 -3.12
CA GLU A 91 7.41 -15.82 -4.38
C GLU A 91 8.40 -15.11 -5.30
N HIS A 92 8.33 -13.78 -5.39
CA HIS A 92 9.18 -13.00 -6.29
C HIS A 92 10.48 -12.54 -5.62
N GLY A 93 10.42 -12.12 -4.35
CA GLY A 93 11.55 -11.50 -3.66
C GLY A 93 12.01 -10.19 -4.30
N ASP A 94 13.30 -9.89 -4.24
CA ASP A 94 13.87 -8.66 -4.77
C ASP A 94 14.00 -8.71 -6.31
N VAL A 95 12.94 -8.27 -7.00
CA VAL A 95 12.86 -8.19 -8.47
C VAL A 95 12.35 -6.82 -8.91
N ASP A 96 12.60 -6.47 -10.17
CA ASP A 96 12.11 -5.22 -10.75
C ASP A 96 10.58 -5.05 -10.63
N ASP A 97 10.11 -3.83 -10.39
CA ASP A 97 8.67 -3.47 -10.29
C ASP A 97 7.82 -4.07 -11.42
N ILE A 98 8.36 -4.13 -12.65
CA ILE A 98 7.64 -4.67 -13.80
C ILE A 98 7.30 -6.16 -13.68
N ALA A 99 8.07 -6.93 -12.90
CA ALA A 99 7.78 -8.34 -12.64
C ALA A 99 6.50 -8.47 -11.80
N TYR A 100 6.39 -7.69 -10.72
CA TYR A 100 5.17 -7.57 -9.93
C TYR A 100 3.98 -7.11 -10.77
N LEU A 101 4.16 -6.05 -11.56
CA LEU A 101 3.10 -5.52 -12.42
C LEU A 101 2.62 -6.52 -13.48
N ARG A 102 3.40 -7.54 -13.83
CA ARG A 102 3.01 -8.60 -14.78
C ARG A 102 2.38 -9.82 -14.13
N ASP A 103 2.41 -9.91 -12.79
CA ASP A 103 1.81 -11.03 -12.08
C ASP A 103 0.27 -11.03 -12.29
N PRO A 104 -0.35 -12.18 -12.61
CA PRO A 104 -1.79 -12.26 -12.82
C PRO A 104 -2.62 -11.89 -11.59
N ARG A 105 -2.03 -11.89 -10.38
CA ARG A 105 -2.67 -11.47 -9.13
C ARG A 105 -2.54 -9.96 -8.89
N TRP A 106 -1.71 -9.23 -9.63
CA TRP A 106 -1.54 -7.79 -9.40
C TRP A 106 -2.83 -6.97 -9.51
N PRO A 107 -3.78 -7.26 -10.43
CA PRO A 107 -5.08 -6.57 -10.42
C PRO A 107 -5.85 -6.69 -9.10
N GLU A 108 -5.63 -7.77 -8.35
CA GLU A 108 -6.23 -7.97 -7.03
C GLU A 108 -5.59 -7.05 -5.98
N VAL A 109 -4.26 -6.85 -6.02
CA VAL A 109 -3.55 -5.86 -5.19
C VAL A 109 -4.15 -4.47 -5.41
N VAL A 110 -4.28 -4.06 -6.68
CA VAL A 110 -4.86 -2.75 -7.05
C VAL A 110 -6.27 -2.59 -6.50
N ARG A 111 -7.11 -3.63 -6.66
CA ARG A 111 -8.48 -3.63 -6.18
C ARG A 111 -8.55 -3.54 -4.65
N LEU A 112 -7.77 -4.34 -3.93
CA LEU A 112 -7.76 -4.38 -2.46
C LEU A 112 -7.20 -3.10 -1.86
N ALA A 113 -6.15 -2.53 -2.45
CA ALA A 113 -5.60 -1.22 -2.06
C ALA A 113 -6.66 -0.12 -2.19
N GLY A 114 -7.43 -0.11 -3.30
CA GLY A 114 -8.53 0.84 -3.48
C GLY A 114 -9.64 0.68 -2.43
N LEU A 115 -9.97 -0.55 -2.04
CA LEU A 115 -10.95 -0.81 -0.97
C LEU A 115 -10.43 -0.37 0.40
N ALA A 116 -9.17 -0.65 0.73
CA ALA A 116 -8.54 -0.23 1.97
C ALA A 116 -8.48 1.31 2.05
N LEU A 117 -8.07 1.99 0.97
CA LEU A 117 -8.08 3.45 0.92
C LEU A 117 -9.49 4.02 1.12
N ALA A 118 -10.50 3.45 0.45
CA ALA A 118 -11.87 3.88 0.60
C ALA A 118 -12.39 3.71 2.04
N ALA A 119 -11.89 2.75 2.81
CA ALA A 119 -12.15 2.64 4.25
C ALA A 119 -11.63 3.84 5.02
N MET A 120 -10.37 4.21 4.75
CA MET A 120 -9.64 5.22 5.52
C MET A 120 -10.08 6.66 5.23
N VAL A 121 -10.73 6.89 4.07
CA VAL A 121 -11.27 8.20 3.66
C VAL A 121 -12.71 8.42 4.19
N ARG A 122 -13.42 7.37 4.61
CA ARG A 122 -14.79 7.50 5.11
C ARG A 122 -14.80 8.10 6.53
N GLU A 123 -15.59 9.15 6.72
CA GLU A 123 -15.77 9.91 7.99
C GLU A 123 -16.67 9.20 9.01
#